data_AF-A0A0D0DAD8-F1
#
_entry.id   AF-A0A0D0DAD8-F1
#
_cell.length_a   1.000
_cell.length_b   1.000
_cell.length_c   1.000
_cell.angle_alpha   90.00
_cell.angle_beta   90.00
_cell.angle_gamma   90.00
#
_symmetry.space_group_name_H-M   'P 1'
#
loop_
_entity.id
_entity.type
_entity.pdbx_description
1 polymer ?
#
loop_
_entity_poly.entity_id
_entity_poly.type
_entity_poly.pdbx_seq_one_letter_code
_entity_poly.pdbx_strand_id
1 'polypeptide(L)'
;TYCEVFRATDIVPTFSLPHQHSMKHYPSLICQFGTPNGLCSSITELKHIKAVKEPYCCSNHHNALGQMLLCNQCLDKLAVCHINFCK
;
A
#
# COMPACT_ATOMS: atom_id res chain seq x y z
N THR A 1 5.18 19.81 7.67
CA THR A 1 5.89 21.09 7.47
C THR A 1 6.89 20.98 6.33
N TYR A 2 6.38 20.79 5.10
CA TYR A 2 7.18 20.81 3.85
C TYR A 2 6.45 21.63 2.78
N CYS A 3 5.11 21.73 2.86
CA CYS A 3 4.25 22.36 1.86
C CYS A 3 4.07 23.89 1.99
N GLU A 4 4.60 24.54 3.04
CA GLU A 4 4.49 26.00 3.19
C GLU A 4 5.55 26.75 2.36
N VAL A 5 6.71 26.12 2.13
CA VAL A 5 7.83 26.70 1.36
C VAL A 5 7.46 26.99 -0.09
N PHE A 6 6.66 26.11 -0.71
CA PHE A 6 6.21 26.27 -2.09
C PHE A 6 5.10 27.33 -2.26
N ARG A 7 4.38 27.66 -1.18
CA ARG A 7 3.39 28.75 -1.16
C ARG A 7 4.08 30.11 -1.04
N ALA A 8 5.16 30.18 -0.25
CA ALA A 8 5.91 31.42 -0.05
C ALA A 8 6.76 31.84 -1.26
N THR A 9 7.05 30.91 -2.18
CA THR A 9 7.91 31.15 -3.35
C THR A 9 7.12 31.38 -4.65
N ASP A 10 5.78 31.37 -4.62
CA ASP A 10 4.89 31.55 -5.78
C ASP A 10 5.22 30.66 -7.00
N ILE A 11 5.86 29.51 -6.76
CA ILE A 11 6.29 28.59 -7.83
C ILE A 11 5.09 27.82 -8.43
N VAL A 12 4.00 27.66 -7.67
CA VAL A 12 2.81 26.91 -8.12
C VAL A 12 1.53 27.70 -7.80
N PRO A 13 0.73 28.10 -8.80
CA PRO A 13 -0.47 28.95 -8.60
C PRO A 13 -1.67 28.19 -8.02
N THR A 14 -1.72 26.87 -8.11
CA THR A 14 -2.82 26.03 -7.60
C THR A 14 -2.29 24.74 -7.01
N PHE A 15 -2.68 24.43 -5.76
CA PHE A 15 -2.29 23.21 -5.07
C PHE A 15 -3.45 22.22 -5.01
N SER A 16 -3.28 21.04 -5.62
CA SER A 16 -4.19 19.91 -5.41
C SER A 16 -3.78 19.23 -4.11
N LEU A 17 -4.47 19.52 -2.99
CA LEU A 17 -4.15 18.84 -1.74
C LEU A 17 -4.36 17.32 -1.94
N PRO A 18 -3.40 16.46 -1.55
CA PRO A 18 -3.50 15.01 -1.73
C PRO A 18 -4.82 14.43 -1.20
N HIS A 19 -5.39 15.03 -0.15
CA HIS A 19 -6.67 14.63 0.43
C HIS A 19 -7.91 15.10 -0.34
N GLN A 20 -7.85 16.19 -1.11
CA GLN A 20 -9.00 16.66 -1.90
C GLN A 20 -9.29 15.74 -3.09
N HIS A 21 -8.26 15.14 -3.70
CA HIS A 21 -8.44 14.20 -4.80
C HIS A 21 -9.12 12.90 -4.33
N SER A 22 -8.75 12.41 -3.14
CA SER A 22 -9.36 11.21 -2.56
C SER A 22 -10.87 11.41 -2.30
N MET A 23 -11.31 12.59 -1.84
CA MET A 23 -12.74 12.90 -1.59
C MET A 23 -13.64 12.68 -2.80
N LYS A 24 -13.14 12.88 -4.03
CA LYS A 24 -13.90 12.58 -5.26
C LYS A 24 -14.28 11.10 -5.36
N HIS A 25 -13.47 10.21 -4.79
CA HIS A 25 -13.67 8.76 -4.84
C HIS A 25 -14.45 8.20 -3.64
N TYR A 26 -14.70 9.00 -2.58
CA TYR A 26 -15.40 8.55 -1.36
C TYR A 26 -16.76 7.90 -1.66
N PRO A 27 -17.67 8.48 -2.46
CA PRO A 27 -18.98 7.88 -2.70
C PRO A 27 -18.87 6.49 -3.36
N SER A 28 -17.95 6.34 -4.31
CA SER A 28 -17.69 5.07 -4.98
C SER A 28 -17.11 4.04 -4.03
N LEU A 29 -16.15 4.45 -3.17
CA LEU A 29 -15.50 3.56 -2.22
C LEU A 29 -16.45 3.11 -1.10
N ILE A 30 -17.39 3.96 -0.68
CA ILE A 30 -18.46 3.59 0.26
C ILE A 30 -19.35 2.51 -0.35
N CYS A 31 -19.76 2.66 -1.61
CA CYS A 31 -20.61 1.69 -2.29
C CYS A 31 -19.90 0.34 -2.51
N GLN A 32 -18.63 0.37 -2.94
CA GLN A 32 -17.88 -0.83 -3.27
C GLN A 32 -17.34 -1.58 -2.04
N PHE A 33 -16.94 -0.86 -0.99
CA PHE A 33 -16.18 -1.42 0.13
C PHE A 33 -16.83 -1.17 1.50
N GLY A 34 -18.00 -0.52 1.55
CA GLY A 34 -18.76 -0.31 2.79
C GLY A 34 -18.04 0.56 3.82
N THR A 35 -17.09 1.41 3.41
CA THR A 35 -16.32 2.22 4.35
C THR A 35 -16.13 3.66 3.84
N PRO A 36 -16.40 4.67 4.68
CA PRO A 36 -16.25 6.08 4.30
C PRO A 36 -14.79 6.47 4.08
N ASN A 37 -13.86 5.93 4.88
CA ASN A 37 -12.48 6.42 4.89
C ASN A 37 -11.54 5.59 4.02
N GLY A 38 -12.05 4.75 3.12
CA GLY A 38 -11.24 3.84 2.32
C GLY A 38 -10.47 2.77 3.12
N LEU A 39 -10.67 2.64 4.44
CA LEU A 39 -10.05 1.64 5.33
C LEU A 39 -10.02 0.21 4.74
N CYS A 40 -11.14 -0.27 4.19
CA CYS A 40 -11.21 -1.58 3.55
C CYS A 40 -10.25 -1.67 2.35
N SER A 41 -10.25 -0.65 1.46
CA SER A 41 -9.31 -0.54 0.34
C SER A 41 -7.86 -0.41 0.81
N SER A 42 -7.59 0.34 1.89
CA SER A 42 -6.26 0.49 2.48
C SER A 42 -5.76 -0.82 3.10
N ILE A 43 -6.63 -1.61 3.74
CA ILE A 43 -6.29 -2.93 4.30
C ILE A 43 -5.97 -3.90 3.17
N THR A 44 -6.79 -3.95 2.12
CA THR A 44 -6.53 -4.83 0.98
C THR A 44 -5.28 -4.40 0.21
N GLU A 45 -5.07 -3.09 0.04
CA GLU A 45 -3.86 -2.57 -0.62
C GLU A 45 -2.61 -2.85 0.22
N LEU A 46 -2.68 -2.71 1.55
CA LEU A 46 -1.57 -3.05 2.43
C LEU A 46 -1.22 -4.55 2.34
N LYS A 47 -2.23 -5.42 2.35
CA LYS A 47 -2.01 -6.87 2.16
C LYS A 47 -1.46 -7.17 0.76
N HIS A 48 -1.95 -6.49 -0.27
CA HIS A 48 -1.45 -6.61 -1.63
C HIS A 48 0.01 -6.12 -1.76
N ILE A 49 0.40 -5.06 -1.05
CA ILE A 49 1.79 -4.61 -1.00
C ILE A 49 2.69 -5.74 -0.48
N LYS A 50 2.32 -6.35 0.65
CA LYS A 50 3.11 -7.42 1.29
C LYS A 50 3.13 -8.72 0.50
N ALA A 51 1.99 -9.16 -0.02
CA ALA A 51 1.88 -10.44 -0.71
C ALA A 51 2.28 -10.38 -2.20
N VAL A 52 2.27 -9.18 -2.82
CA VAL A 52 2.43 -9.04 -4.27
C VAL A 52 3.51 -8.02 -4.62
N LYS A 53 3.37 -6.74 -4.24
CA LYS A 53 4.31 -5.70 -4.72
C LYS A 53 5.74 -5.93 -4.22
N GLU A 54 5.91 -6.17 -2.92
CA GLU A 54 7.24 -6.42 -2.33
C GLU A 54 7.90 -7.68 -2.93
N PRO A 55 7.24 -8.86 -2.97
CA PRO A 55 7.79 -10.05 -3.61
C PRO A 55 8.10 -9.86 -5.11
N TYR A 56 7.26 -9.12 -5.83
CA TYR A 56 7.49 -8.84 -7.25
C TYR A 56 8.76 -7.99 -7.44
N CYS A 57 8.94 -6.93 -6.65
CA CYS A 57 10.14 -6.10 -6.68
C CYS A 57 11.42 -6.86 -6.32
N CYS A 58 11.32 -7.89 -5.46
CA CYS A 58 12.44 -8.74 -5.09
C CYS A 58 12.70 -9.91 -6.07
N SER A 59 11.79 -10.17 -7.01
CA SER A 59 11.92 -11.25 -7.99
C SER A 59 12.88 -10.85 -9.12
N ASN A 60 13.35 -11.83 -9.88
CA ASN A 60 14.12 -11.55 -11.10
C ASN A 60 13.24 -11.20 -12.33
N HIS A 61 11.93 -11.00 -12.11
CA HIS A 61 10.90 -10.74 -13.13
C HIS A 61 10.68 -11.84 -14.20
N HIS A 62 11.46 -12.92 -14.20
CA HIS A 62 11.28 -14.06 -15.10
C HIS A 62 10.48 -15.17 -14.41
N ASN A 63 9.28 -15.48 -14.91
CA ASN A 63 8.35 -16.41 -14.24
C ASN A 63 8.10 -16.02 -12.77
N ALA A 64 7.91 -14.71 -12.53
CA ALA A 64 7.87 -14.10 -11.21
C ALA A 64 6.81 -14.69 -10.28
N LEU A 65 5.66 -15.13 -10.81
CA LEU A 65 4.56 -15.65 -9.98
C LEU A 65 5.01 -16.83 -9.09
N GLY A 66 5.76 -17.78 -9.64
CA GLY A 66 6.27 -18.92 -8.86
C GLY A 66 7.24 -18.46 -7.77
N GLN A 67 8.10 -17.49 -8.08
CA GLN A 67 9.05 -16.93 -7.11
C GLN A 67 8.34 -16.17 -6.00
N MET A 68 7.30 -15.40 -6.33
CA MET A 68 6.49 -14.66 -5.37
C MET A 68 5.76 -15.61 -4.41
N LEU A 69 5.19 -16.71 -4.93
CA LEU A 69 4.55 -17.74 -4.11
C LEU A 69 5.54 -18.41 -3.15
N LEU A 70 6.73 -18.77 -3.64
CA LEU A 70 7.78 -19.34 -2.79
C LEU A 70 8.27 -18.35 -1.72
N CYS A 71 8.43 -17.08 -2.09
CA CYS A 71 8.83 -16.02 -1.18
C CYS A 71 7.81 -15.84 -0.05
N ASN A 72 6.52 -15.72 -0.39
CA ASN A 72 5.43 -15.64 0.59
C ASN A 72 5.42 -16.86 1.52
N GLN A 73 5.56 -18.07 0.97
CA GLN A 73 5.61 -19.29 1.78
C GLN A 73 6.81 -19.31 2.74
N CYS A 74 7.98 -18.82 2.32
CA CYS A 74 9.15 -18.70 3.18
C CYS A 74 8.93 -17.68 4.30
N LEU A 75 8.36 -16.52 3.99
CA LEU A 75 8.03 -15.49 4.98
C LEU A 75 7.04 -16.02 6.03
N ASP A 76 6.00 -16.74 5.62
CA ASP A 76 5.04 -17.36 6.53
C ASP A 76 5.72 -18.37 7.48
N LYS A 77 6.60 -19.23 6.95
CA LYS A 77 7.36 -20.19 7.75
C LYS A 77 8.28 -19.49 8.74
N LEU A 78 8.97 -18.43 8.33
CA LEU A 78 9.84 -17.64 9.20
C LEU A 78 9.05 -16.97 10.33
N ALA A 79 7.85 -16.44 10.04
CA ALA A 79 6.97 -15.85 11.05
C ALA A 79 6.54 -16.88 12.09
N VAL A 80 6.18 -18.10 11.66
CA VAL A 80 5.85 -19.22 12.56
C VAL A 80 7.06 -19.63 13.41
N CYS A 81 8.24 -19.79 12.79
CA CYS A 81 9.47 -20.09 13.51
C CYS A 81 9.78 -19.04 14.57
N HIS A 82 9.68 -17.75 14.25
CA HIS A 82 9.93 -16.66 15.19
C HIS A 82 9.04 -16.76 16.44
N ILE A 83 7.74 -17.05 16.26
CA ILE A 83 6.81 -17.25 17.39
C ILE A 83 7.21 -18.45 18.24
N ASN A 84 7.71 -19.53 17.64
CA ASN A 84 8.11 -20.74 18.37
C ASN A 84 9.43 -20.56 19.14
N PHE A 85 10.39 -19.78 18.63
CA PHE A 85 11.65 -19.52 19.32
C PHE A 85 11.56 -18.42 20.40
N CYS A 86 10.54 -17.55 20.34
CA CYS A 86 10.26 -16.56 21.37
C CYS A 86 9.37 -17.08 22.51
N LYS A 87 8.94 -18.36 22.45
CA LYS A 87 8.28 -19.08 23.55
C LYS A 87 9.31 -19.93 24.29
#